data_AF-A0A6V8E6P6-F1
#
_entry.id   AF-A0A6V8E6P6-F1
#
_cell.length_a   1.000
_cell.length_b   1.000
_cell.length_c   1.000
_cell.angle_alpha   90.00
_cell.angle_beta   90.00
_cell.angle_gamma   90.00
#
_symmetry.space_group_name_H-M   'P 1'
#
loop_
_entity.id
_entity.type
_entity.pdbx_description
1 polymer ?
#
loop_
_entity_poly.entity_id
_entity_poly.type
_entity_poly.pdbx_seq_one_letter_code
_entity_poly.pdbx_strand_id
1 'polypeptide(L)'
;MWVELNHNQFDDDLSKTINYADLQNVVHEVIANSPPIRLMETMMTKMFEQISQNRLVKKISIRIEKPKAALPHEGGLAIVEAEWPFEQ
;
A
#
# COMPACT_ATOMS: atom_id res chain seq x y z
N MET A 1 4.57 0.06 -3.56
CA MET A 1 4.32 -0.49 -2.22
C MET A 1 5.28 -1.64 -1.97
N TRP A 2 5.68 -1.86 -0.73
CA TRP A 2 6.46 -3.04 -0.34
C TRP A 2 6.01 -3.52 1.04
N VAL A 3 6.31 -4.78 1.34
CA VAL A 3 5.87 -5.48 2.54
C VAL A 3 7.06 -6.21 3.14
N GLU A 4 7.23 -6.09 4.45
CA GLU A 4 8.16 -6.92 5.22
C GLU A 4 7.39 -8.05 5.87
N LEU A 5 7.94 -9.26 5.80
CA LEU A 5 7.34 -10.46 6.40
C LEU A 5 7.90 -10.72 7.80
N ASN A 6 7.15 -11.46 8.60
CA ASN A 6 7.50 -11.82 9.98
C ASN A 6 8.56 -12.92 10.09
N HIS A 7 9.02 -13.46 8.96
CA HIS A 7 10.07 -14.47 8.86
C HIS A 7 10.85 -14.31 7.55
N ASN A 8 11.95 -15.04 7.44
CA ASN A 8 12.90 -14.96 6.31
C ASN A 8 13.24 -16.33 5.70
N GLN A 9 12.48 -17.38 6.05
CA GLN A 9 12.63 -18.73 5.52
C GLN A 9 11.42 -19.13 4.67
N PHE A 10 11.61 -19.20 3.35
CA PHE A 10 10.51 -19.41 2.40
C PHE A 10 10.43 -20.83 1.85
N ASP A 11 11.55 -21.56 1.76
CA ASP A 11 11.63 -22.93 1.24
C ASP A 11 10.90 -23.15 -0.13
N ASP A 12 10.86 -22.11 -0.97
CA ASP A 12 10.10 -22.07 -2.24
C ASP A 12 8.59 -22.38 -2.11
N ASP A 13 8.03 -22.09 -0.93
CA ASP A 13 6.63 -22.33 -0.58
C ASP A 13 5.82 -21.02 -0.62
N LEU A 14 4.86 -20.95 -1.55
CA LEU A 14 3.97 -19.79 -1.71
C LEU A 14 3.12 -19.51 -0.46
N SER A 15 2.87 -20.51 0.39
CA SER A 15 2.13 -20.33 1.65
C SER A 15 2.92 -19.58 2.72
N LYS A 16 4.24 -19.43 2.55
CA LYS A 16 5.14 -18.70 3.44
C LYS A 16 5.41 -17.27 2.97
N THR A 17 4.77 -16.81 1.91
CA THR A 17 4.96 -15.44 1.43
C THR A 17 3.62 -14.78 1.13
N ILE A 18 3.68 -13.51 0.77
CA ILE A 18 2.56 -12.82 0.14
C ILE A 18 2.71 -12.93 -1.37
N ASN A 19 1.61 -13.29 -2.04
CA ASN A 19 1.56 -13.24 -3.49
C ASN A 19 1.48 -11.75 -3.92
N TYR A 20 2.41 -11.32 -4.77
CA TYR A 20 2.41 -9.97 -5.31
C TYR A 20 1.16 -9.67 -6.15
N ALA A 21 0.50 -10.69 -6.71
CA ALA A 21 -0.79 -10.53 -7.38
C ALA A 21 -1.87 -10.03 -6.41
N ASP A 22 -1.86 -10.52 -5.16
CA ASP A 22 -2.81 -10.05 -4.14
C ASP A 22 -2.55 -8.59 -3.77
N LEU A 23 -1.27 -8.18 -3.69
CA LEU A 23 -0.91 -6.77 -3.48
C LEU A 23 -1.41 -5.88 -4.62
N GLN A 24 -1.23 -6.32 -5.87
CA GLN A 24 -1.70 -5.58 -7.03
C GLN A 24 -3.24 -5.49 -7.06
N ASN A 25 -3.93 -6.56 -6.70
CA ASN A 25 -5.39 -6.59 -6.59
C ASN A 25 -5.88 -5.58 -5.54
N VAL A 26 -5.26 -5.54 -4.36
CA VAL A 26 -5.60 -4.53 -3.33
C VAL A 26 -5.44 -3.11 -3.87
N VAL A 27 -4.36 -2.83 -4.61
CA VAL A 27 -4.14 -1.51 -5.24
C VAL A 27 -5.22 -1.22 -6.27
N HIS A 28 -5.56 -2.18 -7.13
CA HIS A 28 -6.61 -2.03 -8.14
C HIS A 28 -7.97 -1.74 -7.50
N GLU A 29 -8.34 -2.50 -6.48
CA GLU A 29 -9.60 -2.34 -5.77
C GLU A 29 -9.73 -0.96 -5.13
N VAL A 30 -8.67 -0.47 -4.49
CA VAL A 30 -8.70 0.83 -3.80
C VAL A 30 -8.57 2.03 -4.74
N ILE A 31 -7.81 1.93 -5.83
CA ILE A 31 -7.56 3.07 -6.72
C ILE A 31 -8.58 3.12 -7.87
N ALA A 32 -8.88 1.99 -8.51
CA ALA A 32 -9.65 1.94 -9.74
C ALA A 32 -11.09 1.45 -9.54
N ASN A 33 -11.33 0.52 -8.61
CA ASN A 33 -12.64 -0.11 -8.41
C ASN A 33 -13.43 0.46 -7.22
N SER A 34 -12.92 1.48 -6.53
CA SER A 34 -13.63 2.12 -5.43
C SER A 34 -14.42 3.35 -5.90
N PRO A 35 -15.47 3.77 -5.16
CA PRO A 35 -16.01 5.12 -5.29
C PRO A 35 -14.90 6.18 -5.15
N PRO A 36 -15.05 7.39 -5.72
CA PRO A 36 -14.01 8.42 -5.65
C PRO A 36 -13.59 8.74 -4.21
N ILE A 37 -12.33 8.45 -3.89
CA ILE A 37 -11.72 8.78 -2.59
C ILE A 37 -11.02 10.13 -2.72
N ARG A 38 -11.30 11.04 -1.77
CA ARG A 38 -10.82 12.43 -1.82
C ARG A 38 -9.35 12.59 -1.40
N LEU A 39 -8.86 11.71 -0.52
CA LEU A 39 -7.54 11.81 0.11
C LEU A 39 -6.70 10.56 -0.22
N MET A 40 -5.43 10.76 -0.55
CA MET A 40 -4.51 9.65 -0.81
C MET A 40 -4.20 8.90 0.49
N GLU A 41 -4.21 9.58 1.62
CA GLU A 41 -4.08 9.00 2.97
C GLU A 41 -5.20 8.01 3.26
N THR A 42 -6.44 8.32 2.86
CA THR A 42 -7.56 7.38 3.00
C THR A 42 -7.38 6.14 2.12
N MET A 43 -6.79 6.29 0.92
CA MET A 43 -6.43 5.13 0.08
C MET A 43 -5.38 4.27 0.78
N MET A 44 -4.33 4.88 1.36
CA MET A 44 -3.29 4.16 2.10
C MET A 44 -3.87 3.39 3.28
N THR A 45 -4.72 4.01 4.11
CA THR A 45 -5.39 3.34 5.23
C THR A 45 -6.19 2.13 4.78
N LYS A 46 -6.96 2.25 3.69
CA LYS A 46 -7.73 1.13 3.14
C LYS A 46 -6.86 -0.01 2.63
N MET A 47 -5.69 0.30 2.06
CA MET A 47 -4.74 -0.73 1.64
C MET A 47 -4.10 -1.40 2.86
N PHE A 48 -3.70 -0.63 3.89
CA PHE A 48 -3.18 -1.18 5.15
C PHE A 48 -4.20 -2.11 5.81
N GLU A 49 -5.47 -1.69 5.90
CA GLU A 49 -6.55 -2.49 6.49
C GLU A 49 -6.69 -3.87 5.84
N GLN A 50 -6.53 -3.97 4.52
CA GLN A 50 -6.63 -5.23 3.78
C GLN A 50 -5.37 -6.09 3.91
N ILE A 51 -4.19 -5.50 3.70
CA ILE A 51 -2.92 -6.24 3.67
C ILE A 51 -2.52 -6.71 5.06
N SER A 52 -2.77 -5.91 6.10
CA SER A 52 -2.44 -6.24 7.49
C SER A 52 -3.24 -7.42 8.05
N GLN A 53 -4.32 -7.84 7.40
CA GLN A 53 -5.03 -9.07 7.78
C GLN A 53 -4.19 -10.33 7.54
N ASN A 54 -3.21 -10.27 6.64
CA ASN A 54 -2.31 -11.39 6.43
C ASN A 54 -1.29 -11.45 7.56
N ARG A 55 -1.37 -12.52 8.37
CA ARG A 55 -0.52 -12.73 9.56
C ARG A 55 0.97 -12.84 9.27
N LEU A 56 1.35 -13.09 8.02
CA LEU A 56 2.75 -13.12 7.60
C LEU A 56 3.35 -11.72 7.51
N VAL A 57 2.52 -10.68 7.43
CA VAL A 57 2.95 -9.28 7.30
C VAL A 57 3.42 -8.74 8.64
N LYS A 58 4.62 -8.20 8.64
CA LYS A 58 5.22 -7.48 9.76
C LYS A 58 5.11 -5.96 9.58
N LYS A 59 5.41 -5.47 8.38
CA LYS A 59 5.39 -4.04 8.06
C LYS A 59 4.91 -3.82 6.63
N ILE A 60 4.20 -2.73 6.39
CA ILE A 60 3.76 -2.32 5.05
C ILE A 60 4.23 -0.89 4.86
N SER A 61 4.79 -0.59 3.70
CA SER A 61 5.11 0.79 3.32
C SER A 61 4.48 1.11 1.96
N ILE A 62 3.74 2.21 1.93
CA ILE A 62 3.00 2.67 0.74
C ILE A 62 3.47 4.08 0.41
N ARG A 63 3.73 4.29 -0.88
CA ARG A 63 4.00 5.58 -1.50
C ARG A 63 3.01 5.75 -2.65
N ILE A 64 2.25 6.84 -2.62
CA ILE A 64 1.32 7.20 -3.70
C ILE A 64 1.81 8.50 -4.31
N GLU A 65 2.01 8.48 -5.62
CA GLU A 65 2.38 9.66 -6.40
C GLU A 65 1.18 10.09 -7.25
N LYS A 66 0.93 11.40 -7.29
CA LYS A 66 -0.10 12.00 -8.15
C LYS A 66 0.59 12.97 -9.12
N PRO A 67 1.16 12.46 -10.23
CA PRO A 67 1.97 13.26 -11.15
C PRO A 67 1.20 14.35 -11.88
N LYS A 68 -0.11 14.19 -12.02
CA LYS A 68 -1.01 15.17 -12.64
C LYS A 68 -1.88 15.89 -11.61
N ALA A 69 -1.39 16.05 -10.38
CA ALA A 69 -2.09 16.82 -9.37
C ALA A 69 -2.23 18.27 -9.84
N ALA A 70 -3.44 18.83 -9.73
CA ALA A 70 -3.65 20.26 -9.91
C ALA A 70 -3.05 20.98 -8.69
N LEU A 71 -1.80 21.41 -8.81
CA LEU A 71 -1.08 22.15 -7.79
C LEU A 71 -1.19 23.67 -8.08
N PRO A 72 -1.18 24.53 -7.03
CA PRO A 72 -1.31 25.98 -7.21
C PRO A 72 -0.11 26.63 -7.91
N HIS A 73 1.05 25.97 -7.89
CA HIS A 73 2.29 26.43 -8.49
C HIS A 73 3.00 25.27 -9.20
N GLU A 74 3.77 25.61 -10.23
CA GLU A 74 4.65 24.67 -10.94
C GLU A 74 5.79 24.15 -10.04
N GLY A 75 6.30 22.96 -10.36
CA GLY A 75 7.54 22.43 -9.78
C GLY A 75 7.38 21.42 -8.64
N GLY A 76 6.18 20.87 -8.39
CA GLY A 76 5.94 19.86 -7.36
C GLY A 76 5.40 18.54 -7.90
N LEU A 77 5.86 17.42 -7.36
CA LEU A 77 5.20 16.12 -7.46
C LEU A 77 4.44 15.89 -6.15
N ALA A 78 3.11 15.76 -6.23
CA ALA A 78 2.32 15.42 -5.05
C ALA A 78 2.58 13.96 -4.66
N ILE A 79 3.10 13.75 -3.46
CA ILE A 79 3.43 12.43 -2.91
C ILE A 79 2.93 12.35 -1.48
N VAL A 80 2.39 11.19 -1.12
CA VAL A 80 2.17 10.80 0.28
C VAL A 80 2.83 9.46 0.53
N GLU A 81 3.38 9.32 1.72
CA GLU A 81 4.04 8.10 2.19
C GLU A 81 3.52 7.79 3.59
N ALA A 82 3.29 6.51 3.84
CA ALA A 82 2.91 6.04 5.16
C ALA A 82 3.43 4.62 5.36
N GLU A 83 3.58 4.24 6.63
CA GLU A 83 3.96 2.91 7.05
C GLU A 83 2.97 2.37 8.07
N TRP A 84 2.75 1.06 8.02
CA TRP A 84 1.96 0.32 9.01
C TRP A 84 2.85 -0.76 9.66
N PRO A 85 2.77 -0.99 10.98
CA PRO A 85 1.93 -0.26 11.94
C PRO A 85 2.38 1.20 12.08
N PHE A 86 1.43 2.10 12.37
CA PHE A 86 1.75 3.50 12.64
C PHE A 86 2.53 3.55 13.96
N GLU A 87 3.80 3.97 13.90
CA GLU A 87 4.58 4.25 15.10
C GLU A 87 3.87 5.38 15.87
N GLN A 88 3.61 5.13 17.17
CA GLN A 88 3.01 6.10 18.10
C GLN A 88 4.10 6.97 18.73
#